data_AF-A0A963GEU7-F1
#
_entry.id   AF-A0A963GEU7-F1
#
_cell.length_a   1.000
_cell.length_b   1.000
_cell.length_c   1.000
_cell.angle_alpha   90.00
_cell.angle_beta   90.00
_cell.angle_gamma   90.00
#
_symmetry.space_group_name_H-M   'P 1'
#
loop_
_entity.id
_entity.type
_entity.pdbx_description
1 polymer ?
#
loop_
_entity_poly.entity_id
_entity_poly.type
_entity_poly.pdbx_seq_one_letter_code
_entity_poly.pdbx_strand_id
1 'polypeptide(L)'
;MINKICRNYKNISFYLLIVAEYDASRIWFSPFNSEGVAMDLRFSSYRPLTMAASVAALLFVTGCASKMGPPVAEVSAAQSSLSQAESAGARTHAPLELLTAREKLAQAESAMRSEEYSRAKVLAEQAAVDARLAEARARTVRAQRAVTEVQESIETLRGELDRRPK
;
A
#
# COMPACT_ATOMS: atom_id res chain seq x y z
N MET A 1 23.56 -11.06 -14.41
CA MET A 1 23.12 -12.22 -13.59
C MET A 1 22.40 -11.84 -12.29
N ILE A 2 22.73 -10.71 -11.65
CA ILE A 2 22.16 -10.26 -10.36
C ILE A 2 20.65 -9.97 -10.39
N ASN A 3 20.10 -9.50 -11.52
CA ASN A 3 18.66 -9.18 -11.66
C ASN A 3 17.72 -10.42 -11.57
N LYS A 4 18.25 -11.64 -11.76
CA LYS A 4 17.48 -12.89 -11.63
C LYS A 4 17.27 -13.30 -10.15
N ILE A 5 18.21 -12.94 -9.27
CA ILE A 5 18.16 -13.29 -7.84
C ILE A 5 17.03 -12.53 -7.13
N CYS A 6 16.86 -11.24 -7.43
CA CYS A 6 15.76 -10.43 -6.86
C CYS A 6 14.36 -10.89 -7.29
N ARG A 7 14.21 -11.42 -8.51
CA ARG A 7 12.90 -11.90 -9.01
C ARG A 7 12.49 -13.22 -8.37
N ASN A 8 13.46 -14.04 -7.97
CA ASN A 8 13.23 -15.37 -7.38
C ASN A 8 12.93 -15.32 -5.87
N TYR A 9 13.39 -14.28 -5.15
CA TYR A 9 13.17 -14.15 -3.70
C TYR A 9 11.71 -13.87 -3.32
N LYS A 10 10.92 -13.24 -4.20
CA LYS A 10 9.47 -13.02 -4.00
C LYS A 10 8.67 -14.34 -3.91
N ASN A 11 9.09 -15.40 -4.60
CA ASN A 11 8.41 -16.71 -4.56
C ASN A 11 8.85 -17.55 -3.34
N ILE A 12 10.07 -17.38 -2.86
CA ILE A 12 10.61 -18.12 -1.71
C ILE A 12 10.02 -17.59 -0.39
N SER A 13 9.75 -16.28 -0.28
CA SER A 13 9.10 -15.68 0.89
C SER A 13 7.69 -16.21 1.17
N PHE A 14 6.98 -16.68 0.14
CA PHE A 14 5.64 -17.25 0.31
C PHE A 14 5.68 -18.67 0.91
N TYR A 15 6.73 -19.44 0.61
CA TYR A 15 6.91 -20.80 1.14
C TYR A 15 7.33 -20.82 2.61
N LEU A 16 8.07 -19.80 3.07
CA LEU A 16 8.49 -19.70 4.48
C LEU A 16 7.41 -19.15 5.42
N LEU A 17 6.44 -18.38 4.92
CA LEU A 17 5.29 -17.92 5.70
C LEU A 17 4.31 -19.05 6.04
N ILE A 18 4.17 -20.07 5.18
CA ILE A 18 3.26 -21.19 5.44
C ILE A 18 3.75 -22.08 6.61
N VAL A 19 5.07 -22.15 6.85
CA VAL A 19 5.62 -22.99 7.93
C VAL A 19 5.70 -22.26 9.28
N ALA A 20 5.56 -20.93 9.30
CA ALA A 20 5.69 -20.13 10.53
C ALA A 20 4.36 -19.86 11.26
N GLU A 21 3.21 -20.14 10.63
CA GLU A 21 1.87 -19.80 11.15
C GLU A 21 1.09 -21.02 11.72
N TYR A 22 1.81 -22.02 12.26
CA TYR A 22 1.19 -23.20 12.86
C TYR A 22 1.82 -23.60 14.20
N ASP A 23 1.97 -22.64 15.11
CA ASP A 23 1.83 -22.96 16.53
C ASP A 23 1.19 -21.78 17.27
N ALA A 24 -0.13 -21.76 17.20
CA ALA A 24 -0.97 -20.97 18.07
C ALA A 24 -0.92 -21.61 19.46
N SER A 25 -0.28 -20.95 20.43
CA SER A 25 -0.97 -20.62 21.69
C SER A 25 -0.06 -19.91 22.70
N ARG A 26 -0.67 -18.89 23.31
CA ARG A 26 -0.42 -18.33 24.67
C ARG A 26 0.30 -16.99 24.77
N ILE A 27 -0.54 -15.99 25.08
CA ILE A 27 -0.39 -14.93 26.09
C ILE A 27 0.10 -13.58 25.52
N TRP A 28 -0.78 -12.62 25.28
CA TRP A 28 -1.44 -11.66 26.20
C TRP A 28 -0.62 -10.36 26.32
N PHE A 29 -1.28 -9.22 26.06
CA PHE A 29 -0.90 -7.87 26.54
C PHE A 29 0.40 -7.27 25.98
N SER A 30 0.51 -6.04 25.48
CA SER A 30 -0.37 -4.88 25.31
C SER A 30 0.41 -3.84 24.46
N PRO A 31 -0.24 -2.77 23.94
CA PRO A 31 0.43 -1.64 23.28
C PRO A 31 1.04 -0.68 24.32
N PHE A 32 1.68 0.42 23.88
CA PHE A 32 2.03 1.66 24.63
C PHE A 32 3.54 1.95 24.82
N ASN A 33 4.02 2.87 23.95
CA ASN A 33 5.01 3.96 24.10
C ASN A 33 6.32 3.85 24.92
N SER A 34 7.30 4.63 24.44
CA SER A 34 8.64 4.96 24.94
C SER A 34 8.80 5.08 26.45
N GLU A 35 9.87 4.50 27.01
CA GLU A 35 10.95 5.17 27.78
C GLU A 35 12.17 4.24 27.76
N GLY A 36 13.37 4.79 27.62
CA GLY A 36 14.60 4.01 27.59
C GLY A 36 14.95 3.43 28.96
N VAL A 37 15.51 2.23 28.99
CA VAL A 37 16.34 1.75 30.11
C VAL A 37 17.28 0.66 29.61
N ALA A 38 18.57 0.87 29.88
CA ALA A 38 19.56 -0.19 29.90
C ALA A 38 19.10 -1.31 30.85
N MET A 39 19.23 -2.56 30.43
CA MET A 39 19.07 -3.67 31.36
C MET A 39 20.03 -4.80 31.01
N ASP A 40 21.12 -4.82 31.78
CA ASP A 40 21.97 -5.97 32.01
C ASP A 40 21.14 -7.24 32.21
N LEU A 41 21.46 -8.28 31.44
CA LEU A 41 21.03 -9.65 31.78
C LEU A 41 22.23 -10.59 31.67
N ARG A 42 22.87 -10.72 32.84
CA ARG A 42 23.68 -11.82 33.34
C ARG A 42 23.01 -13.16 33.00
N PHE A 43 23.32 -13.73 31.85
CA PHE A 43 22.75 -15.01 31.40
C PHE A 43 23.74 -16.16 31.63
N SER A 44 23.48 -16.80 32.77
CA SER A 44 23.84 -18.15 33.16
C SER A 44 24.22 -19.09 32.01
N SER A 45 25.48 -19.51 32.04
CA SER A 45 26.04 -20.84 31.71
C SER A 45 25.14 -21.85 30.97
N TYR A 46 24.82 -21.60 29.69
CA TYR A 46 24.33 -22.64 28.78
C TYR A 46 24.90 -22.48 27.36
N ARG A 47 25.93 -23.29 27.07
CA ARG A 47 26.43 -23.79 25.76
C ARG A 47 26.57 -22.73 24.63
N PRO A 48 27.74 -22.08 24.50
CA PRO A 48 27.98 -20.98 23.56
C PRO A 48 28.07 -21.37 22.06
N LEU A 49 27.80 -22.62 21.69
CA LEU A 49 28.11 -23.13 20.35
C LEU A 49 26.93 -23.10 19.35
N THR A 50 25.68 -22.92 19.82
CA THR A 50 24.50 -23.04 18.94
C THR A 50 23.70 -21.75 18.74
N MET A 51 24.06 -20.65 19.41
CA MET A 51 23.40 -19.33 19.30
C MET A 51 24.16 -18.32 18.42
N ALA A 52 25.31 -18.68 17.86
CA ALA A 52 26.05 -17.78 16.98
C ALA A 52 25.49 -17.76 15.54
N ALA A 53 24.78 -18.81 15.12
CA ALA A 53 24.33 -18.98 13.74
C ALA A 53 23.04 -18.22 13.40
N SER A 54 22.18 -17.91 14.37
CA SER A 54 20.87 -17.27 14.11
C SER A 54 20.92 -15.73 14.07
N VAL A 55 21.86 -15.10 14.80
CA VAL A 55 21.95 -13.63 14.87
C VAL A 55 22.59 -13.02 13.60
N ALA A 56 23.49 -13.75 12.93
CA ALA A 56 24.15 -13.26 11.71
C ALA A 56 23.23 -13.22 10.47
N ALA A 57 22.13 -13.99 10.46
CA ALA A 57 21.21 -14.05 9.32
C ALA A 57 20.28 -12.82 9.20
N LEU A 58 20.09 -12.06 10.29
CA LEU A 58 19.19 -10.90 10.30
C LEU A 58 19.84 -9.60 9.78
N LEU A 59 21.17 -9.55 9.64
CA LEU A 59 21.89 -8.34 9.19
C LEU A 59 21.94 -8.18 7.66
N PHE A 60 21.55 -9.19 6.87
CA PHE A 60 21.58 -9.11 5.39
C PHE A 60 20.26 -8.63 4.75
N VAL A 61 19.22 -8.34 5.53
CA VAL A 61 17.87 -7.99 5.01
C VAL A 61 17.67 -6.49 4.75
N THR A 62 18.58 -5.59 5.13
CA THR A 62 18.34 -4.13 5.07
C THR A 62 18.78 -3.43 3.77
N GLY A 63 19.29 -4.14 2.75
CA GLY A 63 20.15 -3.51 1.73
C GLY A 63 19.72 -3.49 0.26
N CYS A 64 18.50 -3.87 -0.13
CA CYS A 64 18.12 -3.93 -1.55
C CYS A 64 17.05 -2.91 -1.95
N ALA A 65 17.35 -1.60 -1.95
CA ALA A 65 16.43 -0.61 -2.52
C ALA A 65 17.08 0.64 -3.14
N SER A 66 18.30 0.54 -3.65
CA SER A 66 18.92 1.66 -4.39
C SER A 66 19.24 1.24 -5.82
N LYS A 67 18.19 1.10 -6.65
CA LYS A 67 18.39 1.06 -8.10
C LYS A 67 18.84 2.46 -8.53
N MET A 68 20.14 2.60 -8.74
CA MET A 68 20.77 3.77 -9.36
C MET A 68 20.43 3.74 -10.86
N GLY A 69 19.25 4.18 -11.24
CA GLY A 69 18.81 4.23 -12.64
C GLY A 69 17.46 4.95 -12.78
N PRO A 70 17.08 5.35 -14.00
CA PRO A 70 15.84 6.10 -14.23
C PRO A 70 14.60 5.36 -13.67
N PRO A 71 13.72 6.02 -12.88
CA PRO A 71 12.58 5.39 -12.21
C PRO A 71 11.37 5.23 -13.14
N VAL A 72 11.59 4.62 -14.32
CA VAL A 72 10.55 4.47 -15.36
C VAL A 72 9.41 3.56 -14.90
N ALA A 73 9.73 2.54 -14.10
CA ALA A 73 8.73 1.60 -13.58
C ALA A 73 7.75 2.30 -12.62
N GLU A 74 8.25 3.19 -11.77
CA GLU A 74 7.48 3.95 -10.80
C GLU A 74 6.58 4.99 -11.50
N VAL A 75 7.12 5.71 -12.49
CA VAL A 75 6.32 6.66 -13.30
C VAL A 75 5.23 5.94 -14.09
N SER A 76 5.53 4.80 -14.70
CA SER A 76 4.53 3.98 -15.41
C SER A 76 3.45 3.43 -14.47
N ALA A 77 3.82 3.03 -13.25
CA ALA A 77 2.86 2.60 -12.23
C ALA A 77 1.94 3.74 -11.76
N ALA A 78 2.47 4.96 -11.66
CA ALA A 78 1.68 6.15 -11.35
C ALA A 78 0.69 6.50 -12.48
N GLN A 79 1.13 6.47 -13.74
CA GLN A 79 0.25 6.63 -14.92
C GLN A 79 -0.88 5.59 -14.94
N SER A 80 -0.56 4.33 -14.63
CA SER A 80 -1.55 3.26 -14.53
C SER A 80 -2.54 3.47 -13.37
N SER A 81 -2.10 4.09 -12.28
CA SER A 81 -2.99 4.41 -11.14
C SER A 81 -3.92 5.58 -11.49
N LEU A 82 -3.44 6.58 -12.23
CA LEU A 82 -4.26 7.67 -12.75
C LEU A 82 -5.35 7.17 -13.71
N SER A 83 -5.02 6.29 -14.65
CA SER A 83 -6.02 5.73 -15.57
C SER A 83 -7.09 4.91 -14.85
N GLN A 84 -6.71 4.17 -13.80
CA GLN A 84 -7.66 3.47 -12.93
C GLN A 84 -8.58 4.44 -12.19
N ALA A 85 -8.05 5.51 -11.61
CA ALA A 85 -8.84 6.54 -10.95
C ALA A 85 -9.83 7.22 -11.92
N GLU A 86 -9.38 7.54 -13.14
CA GLU A 86 -10.24 8.11 -14.17
C GLU A 86 -11.37 7.15 -14.58
N SER A 87 -11.06 5.87 -14.76
CA SER A 87 -12.03 4.82 -15.07
C SER A 87 -13.04 4.62 -13.93
N ALA A 88 -12.60 4.78 -12.68
CA ALA A 88 -13.44 4.80 -11.50
C ALA A 88 -14.27 6.10 -11.35
N GLY A 89 -14.17 7.06 -12.28
CA GLY A 89 -14.97 8.29 -12.28
C GLY A 89 -14.47 9.37 -11.36
N ALA A 90 -13.21 9.33 -10.94
CA ALA A 90 -12.63 10.33 -10.06
C ALA A 90 -12.68 11.75 -10.67
N ARG A 91 -12.74 11.90 -12.01
CA ARG A 91 -12.96 13.20 -12.66
C ARG A 91 -14.23 13.91 -12.17
N THR A 92 -15.28 13.17 -11.83
CA THR A 92 -16.57 13.72 -11.40
C THR A 92 -16.73 13.72 -9.89
N HIS A 93 -16.14 12.72 -9.21
CA HIS A 93 -16.36 12.48 -7.78
C HIS A 93 -15.21 12.93 -6.87
N ALA A 94 -14.00 13.09 -7.40
CA ALA A 94 -12.79 13.48 -6.69
C ALA A 94 -11.82 14.27 -7.60
N PRO A 95 -12.25 15.44 -8.14
CA PRO A 95 -11.47 16.16 -9.13
C PRO A 95 -10.18 16.76 -8.53
N LEU A 96 -10.21 17.19 -7.26
CA LEU A 96 -9.07 17.82 -6.61
C LEU A 96 -7.90 16.84 -6.45
N GLU A 97 -8.17 15.65 -5.92
CA GLU A 97 -7.17 14.61 -5.68
C GLU A 97 -6.58 14.08 -7.00
N LEU A 98 -7.41 14.02 -8.03
CA LEU A 98 -6.96 13.60 -9.35
C LEU A 98 -6.08 14.65 -10.02
N LEU A 99 -6.36 15.94 -9.82
CA LEU A 99 -5.52 17.04 -10.29
C LEU A 99 -4.16 17.03 -9.58
N THR A 100 -4.13 16.87 -8.25
CA THR A 100 -2.86 16.81 -7.49
C THR A 100 -2.00 15.63 -7.93
N ALA A 101 -2.61 14.48 -8.20
CA ALA A 101 -1.90 13.30 -8.71
C ALA A 101 -1.28 13.56 -10.10
N ARG A 102 -2.02 14.20 -11.01
CA ARG A 102 -1.51 14.57 -12.35
C ARG A 102 -0.37 15.59 -12.27
N GLU A 103 -0.50 16.58 -11.42
CA GLU A 103 0.53 17.61 -11.25
C GLU A 103 1.83 17.02 -10.71
N LYS A 104 1.75 16.15 -9.69
CA LYS A 104 2.92 15.42 -9.17
C LYS A 104 3.55 14.50 -10.21
N LEU A 105 2.75 13.84 -11.04
CA LEU A 105 3.27 13.05 -12.16
C LEU A 105 4.03 13.93 -13.16
N ALA A 106 3.48 15.07 -13.53
CA ALA A 106 4.15 16.01 -14.44
C ALA A 106 5.47 16.54 -13.84
N GLN A 107 5.49 16.80 -12.52
CA GLN A 107 6.71 17.15 -11.80
C GLN A 107 7.72 15.98 -11.80
N ALA A 108 7.26 14.74 -11.63
CA ALA A 108 8.12 13.55 -11.70
C ALA A 108 8.74 13.39 -13.10
N GLU A 109 7.97 13.61 -14.17
CA GLU A 109 8.46 13.57 -15.55
C GLU A 109 9.47 14.71 -15.82
N SER A 110 9.27 15.89 -15.22
CA SER A 110 10.25 16.98 -15.30
C SER A 110 11.54 16.68 -14.54
N ALA A 111 11.43 16.08 -13.35
CA ALA A 111 12.58 15.63 -12.57
C ALA A 111 13.35 14.52 -13.30
N MET A 112 12.67 13.62 -14.02
CA MET A 112 13.32 12.63 -14.89
C MET A 112 14.15 13.28 -16.00
N ARG A 113 13.63 14.34 -16.64
CA ARG A 113 14.36 15.09 -17.67
C ARG A 113 15.55 15.87 -17.11
N SER A 114 15.49 16.24 -15.83
CA SER A 114 16.54 16.96 -15.11
C SER A 114 17.54 16.03 -14.44
N GLU A 115 17.46 14.71 -14.71
CA GLU A 115 18.29 13.65 -14.10
C GLU A 115 18.18 13.54 -12.56
N GLU A 116 17.16 14.18 -11.96
CA GLU A 116 16.83 14.10 -10.53
C GLU A 116 16.03 12.82 -10.22
N TYR A 117 16.65 11.65 -10.44
CA TYR A 117 15.95 10.36 -10.36
C TYR A 117 15.38 10.05 -8.96
N SER A 118 16.07 10.44 -7.90
CA SER A 118 15.59 10.26 -6.52
C SER A 118 14.30 11.03 -6.27
N ARG A 119 14.26 12.29 -6.70
CA ARG A 119 13.08 13.15 -6.59
C ARG A 119 11.95 12.67 -7.48
N ALA A 120 12.26 12.29 -8.72
CA ALA A 120 11.28 11.73 -9.65
C ALA A 120 10.60 10.48 -9.09
N LYS A 121 11.36 9.59 -8.44
CA LYS A 121 10.82 8.39 -7.78
C LYS A 121 9.81 8.75 -6.70
N VAL A 122 10.18 9.64 -5.77
CA VAL A 122 9.30 10.04 -4.67
C VAL A 122 8.04 10.73 -5.19
N LEU A 123 8.17 11.62 -6.19
CA LEU A 123 7.03 12.29 -6.80
C LEU A 123 6.08 11.31 -7.50
N ALA A 124 6.62 10.31 -8.20
CA ALA A 124 5.82 9.27 -8.85
C ALA A 124 5.08 8.38 -7.83
N GLU A 125 5.74 8.00 -6.74
CA GLU A 125 5.10 7.25 -5.65
C GLU A 125 3.97 8.06 -5.00
N GLN A 126 4.19 9.34 -4.73
CA GLN A 126 3.16 10.24 -4.22
C GLN A 126 1.99 10.40 -5.20
N ALA A 127 2.27 10.59 -6.49
CA ALA A 127 1.25 10.66 -7.53
C ALA A 127 0.41 9.37 -7.60
N ALA A 128 1.04 8.21 -7.46
CA ALA A 128 0.35 6.93 -7.45
C ALA A 128 -0.58 6.78 -6.23
N VAL A 129 -0.14 7.22 -5.05
CA VAL A 129 -0.96 7.19 -3.83
C VAL A 129 -2.14 8.17 -3.93
N ASP A 130 -1.91 9.38 -4.41
CA ASP A 130 -2.97 10.37 -4.61
C ASP A 130 -4.01 9.89 -5.63
N ALA A 131 -3.56 9.25 -6.72
CA ALA A 131 -4.46 8.65 -7.70
C ALA A 131 -5.32 7.54 -7.08
N ARG A 132 -4.73 6.66 -6.25
CA ARG A 132 -5.49 5.63 -5.52
C ARG A 132 -6.46 6.23 -4.50
N LEU A 133 -6.11 7.34 -3.87
CA LEU A 133 -7.01 8.08 -3.00
C LEU A 133 -8.22 8.62 -3.80
N ALA A 134 -7.97 9.23 -4.95
CA ALA A 134 -9.01 9.73 -5.85
C ALA A 134 -9.92 8.59 -6.33
N GLU A 135 -9.33 7.45 -6.69
CA GLU A 135 -10.06 6.22 -7.07
C GLU A 135 -10.96 5.73 -5.94
N ALA A 136 -10.41 5.58 -4.73
CA ALA A 136 -11.15 5.12 -3.57
C ALA A 136 -12.33 6.03 -3.27
N ARG A 137 -12.12 7.36 -3.27
CA ARG A 137 -13.19 8.35 -3.10
C ARG A 137 -14.27 8.21 -4.16
N ALA A 138 -13.88 8.06 -5.43
CA ALA A 138 -14.83 7.91 -6.52
C ALA A 138 -15.67 6.62 -6.38
N ARG A 139 -15.04 5.51 -6.00
CA ARG A 139 -15.73 4.25 -5.69
C ARG A 139 -16.70 4.40 -4.52
N THR A 140 -16.30 5.10 -3.45
CA THR A 140 -17.17 5.37 -2.29
C THR A 140 -18.39 6.19 -2.68
N VAL A 141 -18.22 7.28 -3.43
CA VAL A 141 -19.35 8.12 -3.88
C VAL A 141 -20.28 7.34 -4.81
N ARG A 142 -19.74 6.52 -5.71
CA ARG A 142 -20.56 5.65 -6.57
C ARG A 142 -21.36 4.64 -5.76
N ALA A 143 -20.74 3.99 -4.77
CA ALA A 143 -21.43 3.05 -3.90
C ALA A 143 -22.54 3.73 -3.08
N GLN A 144 -22.29 4.93 -2.55
CA GLN A 144 -23.30 5.72 -1.83
C GLN A 144 -24.48 6.08 -2.75
N ARG A 145 -24.22 6.52 -3.98
CA ARG A 145 -25.29 6.81 -4.96
C ARG A 145 -26.12 5.58 -5.29
N ALA A 146 -25.50 4.43 -5.47
CA ALA A 146 -26.23 3.18 -5.71
C ALA A 146 -27.14 2.81 -4.53
N VAL A 147 -26.71 3.05 -3.29
CA VAL A 147 -27.56 2.85 -2.10
C VAL A 147 -28.75 3.81 -2.09
N THR A 148 -28.53 5.09 -2.38
CA THR A 148 -29.61 6.09 -2.44
C THR A 148 -30.63 5.76 -3.54
N GLU A 149 -30.17 5.34 -4.72
CA GLU A 149 -31.04 4.96 -5.84
C GLU A 149 -31.93 3.76 -5.50
N VAL A 150 -31.39 2.76 -4.80
CA VAL A 150 -32.18 1.62 -4.31
C VAL A 150 -33.20 2.05 -3.25
N GLN A 151 -32.82 2.94 -2.34
CA GLN A 151 -33.73 3.47 -1.31
C GLN A 151 -34.89 4.26 -1.94
N GLU A 152 -34.60 5.15 -2.88
CA GLU A 152 -35.61 5.94 -3.60
C GLU A 152 -36.56 5.04 -4.40
N SER A 153 -36.03 3.97 -5.02
CA SER A 153 -36.84 2.96 -5.70
C SER A 153 -37.81 2.26 -4.74
N ILE A 154 -37.37 1.91 -3.53
CA ILE A 154 -38.23 1.29 -2.51
C ILE A 154 -39.30 2.26 -2.02
N GLU A 155 -38.96 3.52 -1.79
CA GLU A 155 -39.91 4.55 -1.35
C GLU A 155 -40.96 4.84 -2.41
N THR A 156 -40.54 4.92 -3.68
CA THR A 156 -41.45 5.09 -4.82
C THR A 156 -42.44 3.92 -4.89
N LEU A 157 -41.95 2.67 -4.78
CA LEU A 157 -42.81 1.48 -4.78
C LEU A 157 -43.79 1.48 -3.60
N ARG A 158 -43.36 1.92 -2.40
CA ARG A 158 -44.24 2.03 -1.23
C ARG A 158 -45.33 3.09 -1.42
N GLY A 159 -44.99 4.24 -2.01
CA GLY A 159 -45.95 5.30 -2.30
C GLY A 159 -47.01 4.89 -3.33
N GLU A 160 -46.62 4.10 -4.34
CA GLU A 160 -47.58 3.56 -5.33
C GLU A 160 -48.54 2.53 -4.73
N LEU A 161 -48.15 1.79 -3.70
CA LEU A 161 -49.06 0.88 -2.98
C LEU A 161 -50.08 1.63 -2.12
N ASP A 162 -49.68 2.74 -1.49
CA ASP A 162 -50.56 3.55 -0.63
C ASP A 162 -51.60 4.35 -1.43
N ARG A 163 -51.26 4.73 -2.67
CA ARG A 163 -52.15 5.49 -3.57
C ARG A 163 -53.22 4.66 -4.28
N ARG A 164 -53.19 3.33 -4.24
CA ARG A 164 -54.25 2.51 -4.87
C ARG A 164 -55.47 2.45 -3.94
N PRO A 165 -56.59 3.15 -4.23
CA PRO A 165 -57.81 3.02 -3.44
C PRO A 165 -58.37 1.60 -3.58
N LYS A 166 -58.93 1.08 -2.47
CA LYS A 166 -59.63 -0.21 -2.41
C LYS A 166 -60.90 -0.22 -3.24
#